data_AF-A0A847A4Y0-F1
#
_entry.id   AF-A0A847A4Y0-F1
#
_cell.length_a   1.000
_cell.length_b   1.000
_cell.length_c   1.000
_cell.angle_alpha   90.00
_cell.angle_beta   90.00
_cell.angle_gamma   90.00
#
_symmetry.space_group_name_H-M   'P 1'
#
loop_
_entity.id
_entity.type
_entity.pdbx_description
1 polymer ?
#
loop_
_entity_poly.entity_id
_entity_poly.type
_entity_poly.pdbx_seq_one_letter_code
_entity_poly.pdbx_strand_id
1 'polypeptide(L)'
;MNYEDPEPIRFLDDEGRYAPSQTASEFASELEGIGTADLQRWYRDMATVRAFDIECTHLQRQGQLGLWAPSMGQEGCQVGIAHATLPEDHLFPTYREHTIAYVRGVQLAAIAGQFRGVTHGGWDITDPANGNCHLYTLVLGAQAQHASGFALAQVLDAKRQAENQALDPGEPGTPTTAATVVFYGDGTTSQGDVNESMVFAASFQAPLLHVVQNNGWAISVPAARQSRTPFYRRALGFGLRAVQIDGNDPLAAYAVAKRFLEGARAGEGPAYIEALTYRMGAHTT
;
A
#
# COMPACT_ATOMS: atom_id res chain seq x y z
N MET A 1 17.92 9.76 -23.60
CA MET A 1 18.59 10.31 -22.41
C MET A 1 18.77 9.16 -21.44
N ASN A 2 20.00 8.87 -21.00
CA ASN A 2 20.23 7.94 -19.89
C ASN A 2 19.87 8.70 -18.61
N TYR A 3 18.62 8.58 -18.17
CA TYR A 3 18.23 9.03 -16.84
C TYR A 3 18.73 7.99 -15.84
N GLU A 4 19.69 8.38 -15.00
CA GLU A 4 20.12 7.60 -13.85
C GLU A 4 19.04 7.72 -12.76
N ASP A 5 18.54 6.58 -12.29
CA ASP A 5 17.58 6.55 -11.19
C ASP A 5 18.31 6.87 -9.88
N PRO A 6 17.72 7.69 -9.00
CA PRO A 6 18.28 7.89 -7.67
C PRO A 6 18.22 6.57 -6.88
N GLU A 7 19.09 6.41 -5.89
CA GLU A 7 19.07 5.25 -5.00
C GLU A 7 17.70 5.16 -4.27
N PRO A 8 17.12 3.96 -4.11
CA PRO A 8 15.92 3.77 -3.30
C PRO A 8 16.08 4.38 -1.90
N ILE A 9 15.00 4.96 -1.38
CA ILE A 9 14.97 5.50 -0.03
C ILE A 9 15.09 4.33 0.96
N ARG A 10 16.09 4.41 1.85
CA ARG A 10 16.42 3.39 2.84
C ARG A 10 17.03 4.05 4.07
N PHE A 11 16.71 3.59 5.26
CA PHE A 11 17.25 3.99 6.56
C PHE A 11 18.11 2.90 7.22
N LEU A 12 17.87 1.62 6.92
CA LEU A 12 18.56 0.47 7.48
C LEU A 12 19.41 -0.24 6.43
N ASP A 13 20.64 -0.64 6.76
CA ASP A 13 21.40 -1.56 5.90
C ASP A 13 20.97 -3.02 6.06
N ASP A 14 21.56 -3.91 5.27
CA ASP A 14 21.23 -5.34 5.23
C ASP A 14 21.55 -6.06 6.55
N GLU A 15 22.40 -5.46 7.40
CA GLU A 15 22.69 -5.92 8.75
C GLU A 15 21.77 -5.30 9.83
N GLY A 16 20.82 -4.45 9.43
CA GLY A 16 19.87 -3.78 10.31
C GLY A 16 20.47 -2.60 11.08
N ARG A 17 21.62 -2.07 10.66
CA ARG A 17 22.21 -0.86 11.25
C ARG A 17 21.56 0.37 10.62
N TYR A 18 21.40 1.43 11.43
CA TYR A 18 20.91 2.71 10.93
C TYR A 18 21.96 3.38 10.03
N ALA A 19 21.72 3.35 8.73
CA ALA A 19 22.61 3.80 7.66
C ALA A 19 21.77 4.37 6.49
N PRO A 20 21.21 5.59 6.64
CA PRO A 20 20.30 6.15 5.66
C PRO A 20 20.99 6.43 4.31
N SER A 21 20.28 6.12 3.22
CA SER A 21 20.67 6.50 1.86
C SER A 21 20.61 8.02 1.69
N GLN A 22 21.27 8.53 0.65
CA GLN A 22 21.26 9.98 0.38
C GLN A 22 19.83 10.51 0.15
N THR A 23 18.97 9.71 -0.49
CA THR A 23 17.57 10.06 -0.77
C THR A 23 16.69 10.05 0.48
N ALA A 24 17.10 9.40 1.56
CA ALA A 24 16.33 9.33 2.80
C ALA A 24 16.35 10.64 3.63
N SER A 25 17.28 11.56 3.36
CA SER A 25 17.43 12.78 4.18
C SER A 25 16.17 13.66 4.20
N GLU A 26 15.40 13.67 3.12
CA GLU A 26 14.14 14.46 3.02
C GLU A 26 13.04 13.94 3.96
N PHE A 27 13.12 12.66 4.31
CA PHE A 27 12.10 11.96 5.11
C PHE A 27 12.57 11.67 6.54
N ALA A 28 13.81 12.01 6.90
CA ALA A 28 14.38 11.66 8.20
C ALA A 28 13.60 12.27 9.38
N SER A 29 13.07 13.48 9.23
CA SER A 29 12.25 14.14 10.26
C SER A 29 10.96 13.37 10.54
N GLU A 30 10.47 12.55 9.60
CA GLU A 30 9.24 11.78 9.81
C GLU A 30 9.41 10.68 10.86
N LEU A 31 10.65 10.25 11.10
CA LEU A 31 11.01 9.28 12.13
C LEU A 31 11.17 9.93 13.52
N GLU A 32 11.10 11.26 13.63
CA GLU A 32 11.09 11.93 14.92
C GLU A 32 9.87 11.50 15.73
N GLY A 33 10.10 10.96 16.93
CA GLY A 33 9.05 10.45 17.80
C GLY A 33 8.82 8.94 17.73
N ILE A 34 9.43 8.24 16.77
CA ILE A 34 9.44 6.76 16.76
C ILE A 34 10.38 6.25 17.86
N GLY A 35 9.77 5.62 18.87
CA GLY A 35 10.49 5.05 20.01
C GLY A 35 10.73 3.55 19.88
N THR A 36 11.52 2.99 20.81
CA THR A 36 11.74 1.54 20.90
C THR A 36 10.44 0.74 21.02
N ALA A 37 9.42 1.28 21.70
CA ALA A 37 8.13 0.62 21.85
C ALA A 37 7.39 0.46 20.51
N ASP A 38 7.49 1.46 19.63
CA ASP A 38 6.91 1.41 18.28
C ASP A 38 7.63 0.37 17.44
N LEU A 39 8.97 0.38 17.44
CA LEU A 39 9.78 -0.61 16.72
C LEU A 39 9.51 -2.05 17.20
N GLN A 40 9.35 -2.25 18.51
CA GLN A 40 8.95 -3.54 19.08
C GLN A 40 7.55 -3.98 18.63
N ARG A 41 6.62 -3.03 18.52
CA ARG A 41 5.27 -3.30 17.99
C ARG A 41 5.35 -3.70 16.52
N TRP A 42 6.05 -2.96 15.69
CA TRP A 42 6.19 -3.25 14.26
C TRP A 42 6.83 -4.62 14.04
N TYR A 43 7.89 -4.94 14.80
CA TYR A 43 8.50 -6.26 14.77
C TYR A 43 7.50 -7.37 15.17
N ARG A 44 6.71 -7.15 16.23
CA ARG A 44 5.69 -8.11 16.67
C ARG A 44 4.62 -8.32 15.61
N ASP A 45 4.16 -7.27 14.95
CA ASP A 45 3.15 -7.35 13.90
C ASP A 45 3.67 -8.16 12.71
N MET A 46 4.88 -7.86 12.24
CA MET A 46 5.53 -8.63 11.17
C MET A 46 5.72 -10.10 11.56
N ALA A 47 6.22 -10.38 12.76
CA ALA A 47 6.45 -11.74 13.23
C ALA A 47 5.15 -12.54 13.39
N THR A 48 4.08 -11.89 13.87
CA THR A 48 2.75 -12.51 14.03
C THR A 48 2.16 -12.87 12.68
N VAL A 49 2.19 -11.94 11.73
CA VAL A 49 1.64 -12.16 10.39
C VAL A 49 2.46 -13.20 9.62
N ARG A 50 3.79 -13.20 9.77
CA ARG A 50 4.67 -14.24 9.22
C ARG A 50 4.31 -15.62 9.73
N ALA A 51 4.11 -15.77 11.04
CA ALA A 51 3.72 -17.04 11.64
C ALA A 51 2.36 -17.52 11.13
N PHE A 52 1.40 -16.60 11.02
CA PHE A 52 0.09 -16.86 10.41
C PHE A 52 0.19 -17.28 8.94
N ASP A 53 1.00 -16.58 8.13
CA ASP A 53 1.21 -16.87 6.70
C ASP A 53 1.78 -18.28 6.47
N ILE A 54 2.75 -18.69 7.31
CA ILE A 54 3.31 -20.04 7.32
C ILE A 54 2.22 -21.07 7.68
N GLU A 55 1.44 -20.79 8.73
CA GLU A 55 0.40 -21.72 9.17
C GLU A 55 -0.72 -21.87 8.15
N CYS A 56 -1.15 -20.79 7.50
CA CYS A 56 -2.14 -20.88 6.42
C CYS A 56 -1.64 -21.70 5.23
N THR A 57 -0.35 -21.65 4.92
CA THR A 57 0.27 -22.55 3.93
C THR A 57 0.15 -24.02 4.37
N HIS A 58 0.37 -24.33 5.66
CA HIS A 58 0.17 -25.69 6.19
C HIS A 58 -1.30 -26.12 6.16
N LEU A 59 -2.22 -25.24 6.55
CA LEU A 59 -3.66 -25.49 6.54
C LEU A 59 -4.16 -25.77 5.12
N GLN A 60 -3.67 -25.03 4.12
CA GLN A 60 -4.00 -25.31 2.73
C GLN A 60 -3.53 -26.70 2.30
N ARG A 61 -2.29 -27.11 2.66
CA ARG A 61 -1.76 -28.46 2.35
C ARG A 61 -2.55 -29.58 3.02
N GLN A 62 -3.25 -29.29 4.11
CA GLN A 62 -4.16 -30.22 4.81
C GLN A 62 -5.61 -30.16 4.29
N GLY A 63 -5.89 -29.35 3.26
CA GLY A 63 -7.24 -29.16 2.70
C GLY A 63 -8.18 -28.31 3.57
N GLN A 64 -7.66 -27.57 4.55
CA GLN A 64 -8.45 -26.70 5.41
C GLN A 64 -8.73 -25.33 4.78
N LEU A 65 -7.89 -24.89 3.84
CA LEU A 65 -8.10 -23.70 3.00
C LEU A 65 -8.19 -24.15 1.53
N GLY A 66 -8.99 -23.46 0.72
CA GLY A 66 -9.11 -23.76 -0.71
C GLY A 66 -7.93 -23.22 -1.53
N LEU A 67 -7.35 -22.10 -1.09
CA LEU A 67 -6.22 -21.41 -1.70
C LEU A 67 -5.47 -20.67 -0.60
N TRP A 68 -4.17 -20.41 -0.76
CA TRP A 68 -3.46 -19.41 0.04
C TRP A 68 -2.49 -18.60 -0.82
N ALA A 69 -2.30 -17.33 -0.49
CA ALA A 69 -1.43 -16.40 -1.21
C ALA A 69 -0.29 -15.89 -0.31
N PRO A 70 0.83 -16.62 -0.20
CA PRO A 70 1.87 -16.30 0.78
C PRO A 70 2.44 -14.88 0.65
N SER A 71 2.53 -14.12 1.74
CA SER A 71 3.08 -12.75 1.71
C SER A 71 4.53 -12.65 2.19
N MET A 72 5.15 -13.76 2.62
CA MET A 72 6.53 -13.83 3.09
C MET A 72 7.53 -13.00 2.26
N GLY A 73 8.15 -12.03 2.93
CA GLY A 73 9.14 -11.11 2.38
C GLY A 73 8.61 -9.69 2.18
N GLN A 74 7.30 -9.47 2.27
CA GLN A 74 6.65 -8.18 1.99
C GLN A 74 6.15 -7.44 3.26
N GLU A 75 6.44 -7.96 4.45
CA GLU A 75 5.90 -7.42 5.70
C GLU A 75 6.49 -6.06 6.08
N GLY A 76 7.75 -5.77 5.69
CA GLY A 76 8.43 -4.51 5.99
C GLY A 76 7.68 -3.30 5.43
N CYS A 77 7.39 -3.33 4.13
CA CYS A 77 6.60 -2.31 3.45
C CYS A 77 5.23 -2.14 4.10
N GLN A 78 4.53 -3.25 4.33
CA GLN A 78 3.17 -3.21 4.86
C GLN A 78 3.13 -2.66 6.29
N VAL A 79 4.02 -3.09 7.19
CA VAL A 79 4.00 -2.65 8.60
C VAL A 79 4.30 -1.16 8.69
N GLY A 80 5.30 -0.66 7.94
CA GLY A 80 5.64 0.76 7.94
C GLY A 80 4.47 1.62 7.47
N ILE A 81 3.85 1.24 6.35
CA ILE A 81 2.70 1.98 5.80
C ILE A 81 1.49 1.90 6.74
N ALA A 82 1.18 0.73 7.31
CA ALA A 82 0.05 0.58 8.21
C ALA A 82 0.14 1.52 9.42
N HIS A 83 1.33 1.60 10.04
CA HIS A 83 1.55 2.48 11.19
C HIS A 83 1.70 3.97 10.81
N ALA A 84 1.94 4.29 9.54
CA ALA A 84 1.93 5.66 9.04
C ALA A 84 0.51 6.20 8.75
N THR A 85 -0.49 5.33 8.62
CA THR A 85 -1.88 5.74 8.38
C THR A 85 -2.57 6.27 9.62
N LEU A 86 -3.49 7.22 9.44
CA LEU A 86 -4.42 7.65 10.47
C LEU A 86 -5.59 6.65 10.59
N PRO A 87 -6.27 6.56 11.75
CA PRO A 87 -7.47 5.74 11.90
C PRO A 87 -8.55 6.03 10.85
N GLU A 88 -8.67 7.28 10.42
CA GLU A 88 -9.66 7.75 9.44
C GLU A 88 -9.30 7.37 8.00
N ASP A 89 -8.04 7.03 7.71
CA ASP A 89 -7.61 6.64 6.36
C ASP A 89 -8.26 5.32 5.93
N HIS A 90 -8.53 5.17 4.64
CA HIS A 90 -9.10 3.95 4.04
C HIS A 90 -8.07 3.18 3.23
N LEU A 91 -7.99 1.87 3.43
CA LEU A 91 -6.95 1.03 2.81
C LEU A 91 -7.59 -0.02 1.91
N PHE A 92 -7.19 -0.03 0.64
CA PHE A 92 -7.66 -0.94 -0.41
C PHE A 92 -6.56 -1.97 -0.75
N PRO A 93 -6.55 -3.13 -0.07
CA PRO A 93 -5.56 -4.17 -0.27
C PRO A 93 -5.82 -5.02 -1.53
N THR A 94 -4.80 -5.79 -1.90
CA THR A 94 -4.96 -7.02 -2.69
C THR A 94 -5.01 -8.23 -1.77
N TYR A 95 -4.97 -9.43 -2.34
CA TYR A 95 -4.95 -10.69 -1.63
C TYR A 95 -3.65 -11.00 -0.85
N ARG A 96 -2.70 -10.05 -0.73
CA ARG A 96 -1.38 -10.28 -0.11
C ARG A 96 -0.99 -9.28 1.00
N GLU A 97 -1.88 -8.36 1.33
CA GLU A 97 -1.69 -7.35 2.36
C GLU A 97 -2.19 -7.83 3.74
N HIS A 98 -1.68 -8.97 4.19
CA HIS A 98 -2.05 -9.57 5.49
C HIS A 98 -1.64 -8.69 6.67
N THR A 99 -0.49 -8.02 6.58
CA THR A 99 0.01 -7.16 7.67
C THR A 99 -0.82 -5.89 7.79
N ILE A 100 -1.23 -5.31 6.65
CA ILE A 100 -2.16 -4.17 6.63
C ILE A 100 -3.46 -4.55 7.33
N ALA A 101 -4.11 -5.64 6.90
CA ALA A 101 -5.38 -6.07 7.46
C ALA A 101 -5.28 -6.34 8.98
N TYR A 102 -4.22 -7.04 9.40
CA TYR A 102 -3.98 -7.34 10.81
C TYR A 102 -3.78 -6.07 11.67
N VAL A 103 -2.94 -5.13 11.23
CA VAL A 103 -2.69 -3.88 11.96
C VAL A 103 -3.94 -2.99 12.03
N ARG A 104 -4.80 -3.02 11.00
CA ARG A 104 -6.08 -2.32 10.99
C ARG A 104 -7.19 -3.01 11.80
N GLY A 105 -6.90 -4.14 12.43
CA GLY A 105 -7.80 -4.82 13.37
C GLY A 105 -8.58 -6.01 12.79
N VAL A 106 -8.40 -6.32 11.50
CA VAL A 106 -9.02 -7.50 10.89
C VAL A 106 -8.49 -8.76 11.56
N GLN A 107 -9.40 -9.59 12.07
CA GLN A 107 -9.01 -10.86 12.69
C GLN A 107 -8.37 -11.79 11.66
N LEU A 108 -7.23 -12.38 12.01
CA LEU A 108 -6.53 -13.35 11.15
C LEU A 108 -7.42 -14.51 10.69
N ALA A 109 -8.35 -14.95 11.55
CA ALA A 109 -9.33 -15.97 11.20
C ALA A 109 -10.29 -15.53 10.09
N ALA A 110 -10.65 -14.23 10.02
CA ALA A 110 -11.49 -13.70 8.95
C ALA A 110 -10.74 -13.67 7.61
N ILE A 111 -9.45 -13.31 7.63
CA ILE A 111 -8.56 -13.40 6.47
C ILE A 111 -8.52 -14.86 5.96
N ALA A 112 -8.21 -15.82 6.82
CA ALA A 112 -8.22 -17.23 6.46
C ALA A 112 -9.60 -17.73 6.01
N GLY A 113 -10.68 -17.21 6.61
CA GLY A 113 -12.07 -17.53 6.27
C GLY A 113 -12.44 -17.17 4.84
N GLN A 114 -11.89 -16.08 4.29
CA GLN A 114 -12.05 -15.74 2.88
C GLN A 114 -11.43 -16.82 1.98
N PHE A 115 -10.20 -17.23 2.27
CA PHE A 115 -9.47 -18.26 1.52
C PHE A 115 -9.99 -19.68 1.72
N ARG A 116 -10.74 -19.93 2.81
CA ARG A 116 -11.52 -21.15 3.00
C ARG A 116 -12.82 -21.16 2.21
N GLY A 117 -13.29 -20.00 1.73
CA GLY A 117 -14.54 -19.88 0.98
C GLY A 117 -15.81 -20.01 1.85
N VAL A 118 -15.72 -19.70 3.14
CA VAL A 118 -16.85 -19.76 4.09
C VAL A 118 -17.51 -18.40 4.33
N THR A 119 -17.07 -17.38 3.60
CA THR A 119 -17.59 -16.02 3.66
C THR A 119 -17.71 -15.45 2.24
N HIS A 120 -18.50 -14.40 2.05
CA HIS A 120 -18.59 -13.69 0.77
C HIS A 120 -17.45 -12.69 0.54
N GLY A 121 -16.62 -12.40 1.55
CA GLY A 121 -15.58 -11.37 1.45
C GLY A 121 -14.54 -11.31 2.57
N GLY A 122 -14.60 -12.19 3.58
CA GLY A 122 -13.71 -12.19 4.74
C GLY A 122 -14.33 -11.51 5.96
N TRP A 123 -14.38 -10.17 5.96
CA TRP A 123 -14.84 -9.35 7.08
C TRP A 123 -15.85 -8.27 6.64
N ASP A 124 -16.44 -7.55 7.60
CA ASP A 124 -17.36 -6.44 7.33
C ASP A 124 -16.60 -5.10 7.31
N ILE A 125 -16.57 -4.42 6.16
CA ILE A 125 -15.87 -3.14 6.01
C ILE A 125 -16.51 -1.99 6.79
N THR A 126 -17.77 -2.16 7.22
CA THR A 126 -18.53 -1.14 7.98
C THR A 126 -18.35 -1.29 9.49
N ASP A 127 -17.81 -2.42 9.95
CA ASP A 127 -17.46 -2.62 11.34
C ASP A 127 -16.20 -1.80 11.69
N PRO A 128 -16.30 -0.82 12.62
CA PRO A 128 -15.16 -0.01 13.04
C PRO A 128 -13.97 -0.82 13.56
N ALA A 129 -14.19 -2.07 14.03
CA ALA A 129 -13.13 -2.95 14.49
C ALA A 129 -12.16 -3.38 13.36
N ASN A 130 -12.58 -3.30 12.10
CA ASN A 130 -11.75 -3.60 10.93
C ASN A 130 -11.01 -2.37 10.38
N GLY A 131 -11.17 -1.22 11.04
CA GLY A 131 -10.35 -0.03 10.83
C GLY A 131 -10.28 0.39 9.38
N ASN A 132 -11.41 0.56 8.68
CA ASN A 132 -11.44 1.04 7.29
C ASN A 132 -10.58 0.22 6.30
N CYS A 133 -10.23 -1.03 6.63
CA CYS A 133 -9.56 -1.95 5.73
C CYS A 133 -10.61 -2.59 4.82
N HIS A 134 -10.55 -2.28 3.53
CA HIS A 134 -11.47 -2.82 2.53
C HIS A 134 -11.13 -4.28 2.18
N LEU A 135 -12.09 -5.01 1.64
CA LEU A 135 -11.93 -6.43 1.33
C LEU A 135 -10.79 -6.69 0.33
N TYR A 136 -10.19 -7.89 0.41
CA TYR A 136 -9.25 -8.33 -0.62
C TYR A 136 -9.93 -8.40 -1.98
N THR A 137 -9.35 -7.67 -2.92
CA THR A 137 -9.76 -7.72 -4.32
C THR A 137 -8.87 -8.72 -5.06
N LEU A 138 -9.48 -9.81 -5.51
CA LEU A 138 -8.83 -10.86 -6.29
C LEU A 138 -8.80 -10.56 -7.80
N VAL A 139 -9.69 -9.67 -8.25
CA VAL A 139 -9.72 -9.16 -9.63
C VAL A 139 -8.60 -8.13 -9.79
N LEU A 140 -7.62 -8.42 -10.62
CA LEU A 140 -6.40 -7.63 -10.71
C LEU A 140 -6.69 -6.19 -11.19
N GLY A 141 -6.39 -5.20 -10.34
CA GLY A 141 -6.49 -3.77 -10.69
C GLY A 141 -7.81 -3.10 -10.31
N ALA A 142 -8.88 -3.86 -10.08
CA ALA A 142 -10.20 -3.30 -9.79
C ALA A 142 -10.21 -2.43 -8.51
N GLN A 143 -9.41 -2.79 -7.50
CA GLN A 143 -9.28 -2.02 -6.27
C GLN A 143 -8.69 -0.62 -6.50
N ALA A 144 -7.90 -0.41 -7.56
CA ALA A 144 -7.37 0.90 -7.91
C ALA A 144 -8.47 1.87 -8.32
N GLN A 145 -9.47 1.39 -9.06
CA GLN A 145 -10.66 2.16 -9.43
C GLN A 145 -11.56 2.42 -8.22
N HIS A 146 -11.80 1.40 -7.38
CA HIS A 146 -12.57 1.58 -6.16
C HIS A 146 -11.94 2.60 -5.21
N ALA A 147 -10.61 2.53 -5.02
CA ALA A 147 -9.87 3.47 -4.20
C ALA A 147 -9.89 4.89 -4.77
N SER A 148 -9.74 5.04 -6.09
CA SER A 148 -9.83 6.35 -6.75
C SER A 148 -11.21 6.97 -6.60
N GLY A 149 -12.28 6.20 -6.85
CA GLY A 149 -13.65 6.64 -6.62
C GLY A 149 -13.91 7.04 -5.15
N PHE A 150 -13.39 6.28 -4.20
CA PHE A 150 -13.49 6.60 -2.77
C PHE A 150 -12.74 7.89 -2.42
N ALA A 151 -11.52 8.08 -2.92
CA ALA A 151 -10.74 9.28 -2.71
C ALA A 151 -11.42 10.53 -3.33
N LEU A 152 -12.05 10.40 -4.50
CA LEU A 152 -12.87 11.46 -5.10
C LEU A 152 -14.08 11.80 -4.22
N ALA A 153 -14.70 10.80 -3.59
CA ALA A 153 -15.78 11.04 -2.64
C ALA A 153 -15.29 11.82 -1.41
N GLN A 154 -14.08 11.55 -0.91
CA GLN A 154 -13.47 12.34 0.19
C GLN A 154 -13.31 13.83 -0.19
N VAL A 155 -12.90 14.12 -1.43
CA VAL A 155 -12.84 15.50 -1.94
C VAL A 155 -14.23 16.14 -2.00
N LEU A 156 -15.22 15.41 -2.54
CA LEU A 156 -16.60 15.88 -2.62
C LEU A 156 -17.18 16.21 -1.24
N ASP A 157 -16.96 15.35 -0.25
CA ASP A 157 -17.47 15.56 1.11
C ASP A 157 -16.80 16.76 1.78
N ALA A 158 -15.49 16.95 1.60
CA ALA A 158 -14.80 18.15 2.09
C ALA A 158 -15.32 19.44 1.42
N LYS A 159 -15.54 19.42 0.10
CA LYS A 159 -16.11 20.58 -0.60
C LYS A 159 -17.54 20.87 -0.16
N ARG A 160 -18.38 19.84 0.04
CA ARG A 160 -19.75 19.99 0.53
C ARG A 160 -19.80 20.66 1.90
N GLN A 161 -18.87 20.32 2.79
CA GLN A 161 -18.73 20.99 4.09
C GLN A 161 -18.37 22.47 3.96
N ALA A 162 -17.68 22.84 2.88
CA ALA A 162 -17.38 24.23 2.51
C ALA A 162 -18.43 24.86 1.57
N GLU A 163 -19.64 24.29 1.50
CA GLU A 163 -20.76 24.77 0.66
C GLU A 163 -20.43 24.81 -0.86
N ASN A 164 -19.46 24.02 -1.31
CA ASN A 164 -19.10 23.84 -2.71
C ASN A 164 -19.49 22.43 -3.20
N GLN A 165 -20.22 22.35 -4.31
CA GLN A 165 -20.66 21.08 -4.90
C GLN A 165 -19.89 20.70 -6.18
N ALA A 166 -19.00 21.57 -6.66
CA ALA A 166 -18.25 21.34 -7.89
C ALA A 166 -17.12 20.32 -7.71
N LEU A 167 -16.99 19.43 -8.68
CA LEU A 167 -15.83 18.54 -8.82
C LEU A 167 -15.33 18.66 -10.25
N ASP A 168 -14.64 19.77 -10.51
CA ASP A 168 -14.09 20.06 -11.82
C ASP A 168 -12.62 19.60 -11.89
N PRO A 169 -12.19 18.97 -13.00
CA PRO A 169 -10.80 18.58 -13.17
C PRO A 169 -9.91 19.82 -13.35
N GLY A 170 -8.69 19.77 -12.80
CA GLY A 170 -7.70 20.85 -12.88
C GLY A 170 -7.83 21.94 -11.80
N GLU A 171 -8.79 21.81 -10.89
CA GLU A 171 -8.86 22.66 -9.70
C GLU A 171 -7.71 22.37 -8.72
N PRO A 172 -7.31 23.33 -7.87
CA PRO A 172 -6.41 23.08 -6.75
C PRO A 172 -6.98 22.00 -5.81
N GLY A 173 -6.11 21.22 -5.18
CA GLY A 173 -6.54 20.20 -4.22
C GLY A 173 -7.28 20.80 -3.03
N THR A 174 -8.22 20.02 -2.50
CA THR A 174 -9.04 20.39 -1.34
C THR A 174 -8.55 19.62 -0.11
N PRO A 175 -8.29 20.29 1.02
CA PRO A 175 -7.94 19.58 2.26
C PRO A 175 -9.04 18.61 2.69
N THR A 176 -8.65 17.42 3.12
CA THR A 176 -9.55 16.34 3.56
C THR A 176 -9.14 15.83 4.94
N THR A 177 -10.07 15.22 5.67
CA THR A 177 -9.80 14.66 7.00
C THR A 177 -9.13 13.28 6.95
N ALA A 178 -9.16 12.63 5.79
CA ALA A 178 -8.67 11.27 5.58
C ALA A 178 -8.13 11.12 4.15
N ALA A 179 -7.14 10.25 3.98
CA ALA A 179 -6.65 9.82 2.69
C ALA A 179 -7.08 8.38 2.39
N THR A 180 -6.86 7.97 1.16
CA THR A 180 -7.03 6.59 0.70
C THR A 180 -5.68 6.01 0.30
N VAL A 181 -5.42 4.76 0.66
CA VAL A 181 -4.24 4.00 0.23
C VAL A 181 -4.69 2.81 -0.60
N VAL A 182 -4.05 2.57 -1.73
CA VAL A 182 -4.32 1.39 -2.54
C VAL A 182 -3.06 0.60 -2.80
N PHE A 183 -3.13 -0.71 -2.60
CA PHE A 183 -2.02 -1.63 -2.77
C PHE A 183 -2.19 -2.47 -4.02
N TYR A 184 -1.08 -2.76 -4.70
CA TYR A 184 -1.01 -3.74 -5.77
C TYR A 184 0.42 -4.19 -6.08
N GLY A 185 0.56 -5.33 -6.77
CA GLY A 185 1.87 -5.85 -7.19
C GLY A 185 2.34 -5.28 -8.53
N ASP A 186 3.62 -5.52 -8.87
CA ASP A 186 4.27 -5.15 -10.12
C ASP A 186 3.49 -5.57 -11.38
N GLY A 187 2.95 -6.79 -11.42
CA GLY A 187 2.12 -7.25 -12.55
C GLY A 187 0.80 -6.49 -12.74
N THR A 188 0.23 -5.97 -11.64
CA THR A 188 -1.05 -5.23 -11.69
C THR A 188 -0.87 -3.88 -12.36
N THR A 189 0.33 -3.31 -12.32
CA THR A 189 0.65 -2.03 -12.98
C THR A 189 0.43 -2.04 -14.51
N SER A 190 0.33 -3.23 -15.10
CA SER A 190 0.05 -3.44 -16.53
C SER A 190 -1.45 -3.49 -16.85
N GLN A 191 -2.34 -3.42 -15.85
CA GLN A 191 -3.79 -3.32 -16.07
C GLN A 191 -4.20 -1.89 -16.43
N GLY A 192 -5.18 -1.76 -17.33
CA GLY A 192 -5.74 -0.46 -17.74
C GLY A 192 -6.30 0.32 -16.54
N ASP A 193 -7.02 -0.36 -15.66
CA ASP A 193 -7.63 0.16 -14.45
C ASP A 193 -6.64 0.92 -13.56
N VAL A 194 -5.40 0.43 -13.42
CA VAL A 194 -4.38 1.13 -12.63
C VAL A 194 -3.99 2.46 -13.28
N ASN A 195 -3.87 2.49 -14.62
CA ASN A 195 -3.50 3.70 -15.34
C ASN A 195 -4.64 4.73 -15.30
N GLU A 196 -5.87 4.30 -15.53
CA GLU A 196 -7.05 5.15 -15.41
C GLU A 196 -7.20 5.71 -13.98
N SER A 197 -6.88 4.91 -12.95
CA SER A 197 -6.99 5.38 -11.56
C SER A 197 -6.04 6.54 -11.26
N MET A 198 -4.83 6.51 -11.84
CA MET A 198 -3.85 7.60 -11.73
C MET A 198 -4.30 8.84 -12.52
N VAL A 199 -4.91 8.67 -13.71
CA VAL A 199 -5.45 9.78 -14.51
C VAL A 199 -6.53 10.55 -13.73
N PHE A 200 -7.49 9.82 -13.15
CA PHE A 200 -8.55 10.44 -12.36
C PHE A 200 -8.00 11.08 -11.09
N ALA A 201 -7.17 10.36 -10.33
CA ALA A 201 -6.61 10.90 -9.10
C ALA A 201 -5.82 12.20 -9.35
N ALA A 202 -5.03 12.26 -10.43
CA ALA A 202 -4.26 13.45 -10.78
C ALA A 202 -5.17 14.62 -11.21
N SER A 203 -6.16 14.33 -12.07
CA SER A 203 -7.06 15.35 -12.63
C SER A 203 -7.92 16.01 -11.55
N PHE A 204 -8.30 15.27 -10.51
CA PHE A 204 -9.15 15.75 -9.42
C PHE A 204 -8.38 16.03 -8.11
N GLN A 205 -7.04 15.95 -8.13
CA GLN A 205 -6.19 16.14 -6.95
C GLN A 205 -6.66 15.31 -5.75
N ALA A 206 -7.00 14.04 -5.99
CA ALA A 206 -7.55 13.16 -4.98
C ALA A 206 -6.52 12.81 -3.89
N PRO A 207 -6.93 12.64 -2.62
CA PRO A 207 -6.05 12.27 -1.52
C PRO A 207 -5.70 10.77 -1.56
N LEU A 208 -5.06 10.32 -2.63
CA LEU A 208 -4.80 8.91 -2.91
C LEU A 208 -3.30 8.58 -2.95
N LEU A 209 -2.89 7.61 -2.15
CA LEU A 209 -1.57 7.00 -2.20
C LEU A 209 -1.62 5.64 -2.90
N HIS A 210 -0.93 5.54 -4.04
CA HIS A 210 -0.67 4.28 -4.72
C HIS A 210 0.56 3.60 -4.12
N VAL A 211 0.45 2.33 -3.76
CA VAL A 211 1.55 1.53 -3.23
C VAL A 211 1.74 0.30 -4.09
N VAL A 212 2.90 0.22 -4.74
CA VAL A 212 3.31 -0.96 -5.51
C VAL A 212 4.30 -1.78 -4.72
N GLN A 213 3.89 -2.96 -4.31
CA GLN A 213 4.80 -3.98 -3.76
C GLN A 213 5.46 -4.70 -4.94
N ASN A 214 6.57 -4.15 -5.43
CA ASN A 214 7.35 -4.74 -6.51
C ASN A 214 8.18 -5.89 -5.95
N ASN A 215 7.59 -7.08 -5.92
CA ASN A 215 8.21 -8.29 -5.39
C ASN A 215 9.01 -9.08 -6.45
N GLY A 216 9.17 -8.48 -7.64
CA GLY A 216 9.92 -9.01 -8.78
C GLY A 216 9.13 -9.93 -9.71
N TRP A 217 7.90 -10.35 -9.35
CA TRP A 217 7.19 -11.42 -10.06
C TRP A 217 5.67 -11.30 -10.12
N ALA A 218 5.14 -11.29 -11.34
CA ALA A 218 3.74 -11.57 -11.63
C ALA A 218 3.55 -13.06 -11.96
N ILE A 219 3.23 -13.87 -10.94
CA ILE A 219 3.19 -15.34 -11.02
C ILE A 219 4.57 -15.92 -11.40
N SER A 220 4.82 -16.04 -12.70
CA SER A 220 6.05 -16.53 -13.34
C SER A 220 6.71 -15.49 -14.24
N VAL A 221 6.04 -14.36 -14.49
CA VAL A 221 6.55 -13.29 -15.36
C VAL A 221 7.39 -12.34 -14.51
N PRO A 222 8.69 -12.18 -14.80
CA PRO A 222 9.55 -11.27 -14.04
C PRO A 222 9.18 -9.80 -14.31
N ALA A 223 9.37 -8.94 -13.32
CA ALA A 223 9.04 -7.50 -13.39
C ALA A 223 9.66 -6.78 -14.61
N ALA A 224 10.88 -7.18 -15.03
CA ALA A 224 11.55 -6.63 -16.21
C ALA A 224 10.80 -6.90 -17.55
N ARG A 225 9.86 -7.85 -17.58
CA ARG A 225 8.94 -8.08 -18.72
C ARG A 225 7.68 -7.23 -18.62
N GLN A 226 7.30 -6.80 -17.41
CA GLN A 226 6.17 -5.91 -17.16
C GLN A 226 6.53 -4.46 -17.45
N SER A 227 7.76 -4.05 -17.12
CA SER A 227 8.27 -2.71 -17.40
C SER A 227 9.75 -2.72 -17.74
N ARG A 228 10.14 -1.85 -18.67
CA ARG A 228 11.55 -1.60 -19.02
C ARG A 228 12.22 -0.56 -18.12
N THR A 229 11.45 0.14 -17.31
CA THR A 229 11.89 1.18 -16.37
C THR A 229 11.25 0.92 -15.02
N PRO A 230 11.81 1.45 -13.92
CA PRO A 230 11.12 1.45 -12.62
C PRO A 230 9.67 1.91 -12.73
N PHE A 231 8.79 1.30 -11.95
CA PHE A 231 7.35 1.56 -12.03
C PHE A 231 6.98 2.96 -11.54
N TYR A 232 7.71 3.51 -10.56
CA TYR A 232 7.47 4.86 -10.06
C TYR A 232 7.57 5.93 -11.16
N ARG A 233 8.41 5.71 -12.19
CA ARG A 233 8.51 6.63 -13.35
C ARG A 233 7.22 6.73 -14.17
N ARG A 234 6.38 5.69 -14.18
CA ARG A 234 5.07 5.76 -14.84
C ARG A 234 4.19 6.78 -14.15
N ALA A 235 4.17 6.77 -12.82
CA ALA A 235 3.39 7.71 -12.01
C ALA A 235 3.83 9.17 -12.24
N LEU A 236 5.14 9.41 -12.40
CA LEU A 236 5.65 10.74 -12.80
C LEU A 236 5.05 11.22 -14.13
N GLY A 237 4.86 10.31 -15.10
CA GLY A 237 4.23 10.61 -16.39
C GLY A 237 2.76 11.02 -16.29
N PHE A 238 2.07 10.63 -15.22
CA PHE A 238 0.70 11.06 -14.89
C PHE A 238 0.68 12.30 -13.99
N GLY A 239 1.84 12.84 -13.58
CA GLY A 239 1.96 14.00 -12.72
C GLY A 239 1.85 13.71 -11.22
N LEU A 240 1.98 12.45 -10.80
CA LEU A 240 1.98 12.08 -9.38
C LEU A 240 3.37 12.36 -8.75
N ARG A 241 3.38 12.73 -7.47
CA ARG A 241 4.60 12.66 -6.64
C ARG A 241 4.95 11.18 -6.48
N ALA A 242 6.15 10.76 -6.89
CA ALA A 242 6.49 9.34 -6.93
C ALA A 242 7.93 9.08 -6.50
N VAL A 243 8.13 8.07 -5.65
CA VAL A 243 9.45 7.62 -5.22
C VAL A 243 9.55 6.10 -5.21
N GLN A 244 10.80 5.62 -5.16
CA GLN A 244 11.14 4.23 -4.93
C GLN A 244 11.76 4.08 -3.53
N ILE A 245 11.36 3.06 -2.80
CA ILE A 245 11.85 2.74 -1.45
C ILE A 245 12.41 1.32 -1.40
N ASP A 246 13.30 1.06 -0.45
CA ASP A 246 13.54 -0.30 0.01
C ASP A 246 12.28 -0.80 0.76
N GLY A 247 11.56 -1.72 0.14
CA GLY A 247 10.33 -2.30 0.67
C GLY A 247 10.55 -3.30 1.81
N ASN A 248 11.79 -3.66 2.12
CA ASN A 248 12.13 -4.48 3.28
C ASN A 248 12.56 -3.62 4.48
N ASP A 249 12.69 -2.30 4.29
CA ASP A 249 12.93 -1.33 5.35
C ASP A 249 11.60 -0.71 5.83
N PRO A 250 11.11 -1.10 7.03
CA PRO A 250 9.86 -0.56 7.57
C PRO A 250 9.95 0.94 7.92
N LEU A 251 11.15 1.47 8.21
CA LEU A 251 11.32 2.90 8.48
C LEU A 251 11.16 3.72 7.21
N ALA A 252 11.70 3.24 6.08
CA ALA A 252 11.52 3.89 4.78
C ALA A 252 10.04 3.91 4.37
N ALA A 253 9.38 2.76 4.51
CA ALA A 253 7.95 2.63 4.23
C ALA A 253 7.09 3.55 5.10
N TYR A 254 7.38 3.64 6.40
CA TYR A 254 6.68 4.55 7.31
C TYR A 254 6.90 6.02 6.95
N ALA A 255 8.17 6.44 6.85
CA ALA A 255 8.52 7.85 6.69
C ALA A 255 7.96 8.44 5.40
N VAL A 256 8.10 7.70 4.29
CA VAL A 256 7.59 8.15 2.98
C VAL A 256 6.07 8.16 2.95
N ALA A 257 5.42 7.11 3.46
CA ALA A 257 3.96 7.05 3.48
C ALA A 257 3.36 8.15 4.36
N LYS A 258 3.93 8.40 5.55
CA LYS A 258 3.48 9.48 6.43
C LYS A 258 3.51 10.83 5.71
N ARG A 259 4.66 11.21 5.12
CA ARG A 259 4.78 12.46 4.36
C ARG A 259 3.80 12.53 3.20
N PHE A 260 3.66 11.45 2.44
CA PHE A 260 2.80 11.44 1.25
C PHE A 260 1.32 11.53 1.62
N LEU A 261 0.89 10.87 2.69
CA LEU A 261 -0.47 10.90 3.20
C LEU A 261 -0.82 12.24 3.84
N GLU A 262 0.10 12.85 4.57
CA GLU A 262 -0.07 14.22 5.08
C GLU A 262 -0.26 15.22 3.94
N GLY A 263 0.59 15.17 2.92
CA GLY A 263 0.44 16.01 1.72
C GLY A 263 -0.86 15.73 0.96
N ALA A 264 -1.23 14.45 0.79
CA ALA A 264 -2.47 14.06 0.14
C ALA A 264 -3.69 14.64 0.86
N ARG A 265 -3.75 14.53 2.20
CA ARG A 265 -4.79 15.16 3.03
C ARG A 265 -4.77 16.68 2.97
N ALA A 266 -3.60 17.30 2.81
CA ALA A 266 -3.46 18.75 2.67
C ALA A 266 -3.86 19.29 1.29
N GLY A 267 -4.21 18.42 0.33
CA GLY A 267 -4.56 18.83 -1.03
C GLY A 267 -3.38 18.94 -2.00
N GLU A 268 -2.23 18.32 -1.69
CA GLU A 268 -1.10 18.19 -2.64
C GLU A 268 -1.35 17.13 -3.73
N GLY A 269 -2.53 16.55 -3.74
CA GLY A 269 -2.93 15.52 -4.71
C GLY A 269 -2.26 14.16 -4.48
N PRO A 270 -2.44 13.25 -5.45
CA PRO A 270 -2.04 11.86 -5.30
C PRO A 270 -0.53 11.65 -5.29
N ALA A 271 -0.13 10.54 -4.68
CA ALA A 271 1.25 10.12 -4.61
C ALA A 271 1.42 8.63 -4.90
N TYR A 272 2.67 8.20 -5.10
CA TYR A 272 3.02 6.86 -5.51
C TYR A 272 4.30 6.38 -4.84
N ILE A 273 4.25 5.18 -4.26
CA ILE A 273 5.41 4.47 -3.71
C ILE A 273 5.62 3.19 -4.49
N GLU A 274 6.80 3.04 -5.10
CA GLU A 274 7.31 1.72 -5.52
C GLU A 274 8.17 1.14 -4.40
N ALA A 275 7.67 0.11 -3.72
CA ALA A 275 8.41 -0.61 -2.71
C ALA A 275 9.12 -1.81 -3.35
N LEU A 276 10.44 -1.76 -3.42
CA LEU A 276 11.26 -2.88 -3.89
C LEU A 276 11.36 -3.94 -2.81
N THR A 277 10.84 -5.13 -3.08
CA THR A 277 10.81 -6.24 -2.13
C THR A 277 10.98 -7.56 -2.88
N TYR A 278 10.79 -8.70 -2.22
CA TYR A 278 10.94 -9.99 -2.85
C TYR A 278 9.91 -11.00 -2.35
N ARG A 279 9.24 -11.68 -3.28
CA ARG A 279 8.31 -12.78 -2.94
C ARG A 279 9.12 -14.05 -2.66
N MET A 280 9.43 -14.29 -1.39
CA MET A 280 10.23 -15.45 -0.99
C MET A 280 9.49 -16.78 -1.18
N GLY A 281 8.15 -16.74 -1.11
CA GLY A 281 7.28 -17.90 -1.34
C GLY A 281 6.82 -18.09 -2.79
N ALA A 282 6.06 -19.16 -3.02
CA ALA A 282 5.34 -19.37 -4.27
C ALA A 282 4.29 -18.26 -4.52
N HIS A 283 3.77 -18.16 -5.74
CA HIS A 283 2.71 -17.20 -6.04
C HIS A 283 1.46 -17.46 -5.20
N THR A 284 0.99 -18.70 -5.24
CA THR A 284 -0.06 -19.26 -4.39
C THR A 284 0.30 -20.72 -4.13
N THR A 285 -0.36 -21.33 -3.15
CA THR A 285 -0.33 -22.79 -2.93
C THR A 285 -0.91 -23.58 -4.10
#